data_AF-B4J103-F1
#
_entry.id   AF-B4J103-F1
#
_cell.length_a   1.000
_cell.length_b   1.000
_cell.length_c   1.000
_cell.angle_alpha   90.00
_cell.angle_beta   90.00
_cell.angle_gamma   90.00
#
_symmetry.space_group_name_H-M   'P 1'
#
loop_
_entity.id
_entity.type
_entity.pdbx_description
1 polymer ?
#
loop_
_entity_poly.entity_id
_entity_poly.type
_entity_poly.pdbx_seq_one_letter_code
_entity_poly.pdbx_strand_id
1 'polypeptide(L)'
;MERETETVKEFLTDLVVPHHRCNVNIIPDHITMLHGPKIKKQHSRKRRTHKSSTLNRREYAELGLNTLPTRQMRYEQALPLHRLWRGYMREHLDLEEGDELPQVHEKRYEEFSRQLVKMDLHGAKLRVMQSKCSTLVGLNGICVMETKNVLKLLGEDHKVRTVPKSECVFGMHVGNMEFTIFGQHLNVRPAERSVKKIKGYVEPFM
;
A
#
# COMPACT_ATOMS: atom_id res chain seq x y z
N MET A 1 -16.97 -34.90 15.81
CA MET A 1 -16.40 -35.72 16.89
C MET A 1 -16.54 -37.21 16.61
N GLU A 2 -17.70 -37.84 16.74
CA GLU A 2 -17.82 -39.31 16.53
C GLU A 2 -17.37 -39.76 15.12
N ARG A 3 -17.82 -39.08 14.07
CA ARG A 3 -17.42 -39.40 12.68
C ARG A 3 -15.92 -39.25 12.42
N GLU A 4 -15.27 -38.27 13.06
CA GLU A 4 -13.82 -38.03 12.91
C GLU A 4 -13.01 -39.12 13.63
N THR A 5 -13.54 -39.66 14.73
CA THR A 5 -12.89 -40.77 15.44
C THR A 5 -13.00 -42.10 14.69
N GLU A 6 -14.08 -42.31 13.94
CA GLU A 6 -14.26 -43.49 13.08
C GLU A 6 -13.25 -43.50 11.93
N THR A 7 -13.05 -42.36 11.26
CA THR A 7 -12.11 -42.26 10.12
C THR A 7 -10.66 -42.52 10.54
N VAL A 8 -10.26 -42.06 11.73
CA VAL A 8 -8.90 -42.29 12.26
C VAL A 8 -8.70 -43.74 12.68
N LYS A 9 -9.73 -44.37 13.25
CA LYS A 9 -9.69 -45.79 13.64
C LYS A 9 -9.49 -46.70 12.43
N GLU A 10 -10.21 -46.46 11.34
CA GLU A 10 -10.05 -47.21 10.09
C GLU A 10 -8.63 -47.07 9.54
N PHE A 11 -8.13 -45.83 9.44
CA PHE A 11 -6.77 -45.56 8.96
C PHE A 11 -5.68 -46.26 9.79
N LEU A 12 -5.76 -46.20 11.12
CA LEU A 12 -4.77 -46.83 11.99
C LEU A 12 -4.84 -48.37 11.95
N THR A 13 -6.04 -48.93 11.75
CA THR A 13 -6.23 -50.39 11.66
C THR A 13 -5.60 -50.96 10.39
N ASP A 14 -5.62 -50.20 9.29
CA ASP A 14 -5.02 -50.60 8.02
C ASP A 14 -3.49 -50.63 8.05
N LEU A 15 -2.86 -49.86 8.94
CA LEU A 15 -1.42 -49.84 9.15
C LEU A 15 -0.90 -51.02 10.01
N VAL A 16 -1.79 -51.85 10.56
CA VAL A 16 -1.44 -53.01 11.40
C VAL A 16 -1.60 -54.31 10.63
N VAL A 17 -0.66 -55.24 10.82
CA VAL A 17 -0.65 -56.57 10.20
C VAL A 17 -1.95 -57.33 10.52
N PRO A 18 -2.62 -57.98 9.54
CA PRO A 18 -4.01 -58.43 9.68
C PRO A 18 -4.33 -59.28 10.92
N HIS A 19 -3.43 -60.16 11.34
CA HIS A 19 -3.62 -61.05 12.49
C HIS A 19 -3.51 -60.34 13.84
N HIS A 20 -2.99 -59.11 13.89
CA HIS A 20 -2.88 -58.30 15.11
C HIS A 20 -4.00 -57.26 15.25
N ARG A 21 -4.85 -57.09 14.23
CA ARG A 21 -5.92 -56.07 14.21
C ARG A 21 -6.98 -56.28 15.29
N CYS A 22 -7.30 -57.53 15.62
CA CYS A 22 -8.28 -57.89 16.65
C CYS A 22 -7.86 -57.46 18.07
N ASN A 23 -6.57 -57.17 18.29
CA ASN A 23 -6.02 -56.78 19.58
C ASN A 23 -5.81 -55.26 19.70
N VAL A 24 -6.18 -54.46 18.69
CA VAL A 24 -6.04 -53.00 18.70
C VAL A 24 -7.21 -52.38 19.46
N ASN A 25 -7.02 -52.17 20.76
CA ASN A 25 -7.99 -51.50 21.61
C ASN A 25 -7.74 -49.98 21.63
N ILE A 26 -8.45 -49.24 20.76
CA ILE A 26 -8.35 -47.77 20.71
C ILE A 26 -9.23 -47.21 21.84
N ILE A 27 -8.60 -46.78 22.92
CA ILE A 27 -9.27 -46.10 24.03
C ILE A 27 -9.72 -44.71 23.51
N PRO A 28 -11.03 -44.38 23.48
CA PRO A 28 -11.52 -43.12 22.94
C PRO A 28 -10.97 -41.90 23.70
N ASP A 29 -10.78 -42.06 25.01
CA ASP A 29 -10.23 -41.03 25.91
C ASP A 29 -8.71 -40.84 25.76
N HIS A 30 -8.04 -41.83 25.15
CA HIS A 30 -6.59 -41.88 25.00
C HIS A 30 -6.19 -41.91 23.52
N ILE A 31 -6.96 -41.23 22.66
CA ILE A 31 -6.39 -40.69 21.43
C ILE A 31 -5.28 -39.76 21.89
N THR A 32 -4.04 -40.21 21.77
CA THR A 32 -2.86 -39.35 21.73
C THR A 32 -2.97 -38.52 20.45
N MET A 33 -3.91 -37.56 20.48
CA MET A 33 -3.64 -36.29 19.85
C MET A 33 -2.26 -35.88 20.36
N LEU A 34 -1.53 -35.11 19.57
CA LEU A 34 -0.39 -34.33 20.04
C LEU A 34 -0.88 -33.29 21.08
N HIS A 35 -1.40 -33.79 22.20
CA HIS A 35 -1.62 -33.12 23.46
C HIS A 35 -0.25 -32.98 24.09
N GLY A 36 0.56 -32.06 23.56
CA GLY A 36 1.41 -31.29 24.46
C GLY A 36 0.52 -30.83 25.63
N PRO A 37 1.03 -30.80 26.88
CA PRO A 37 0.22 -30.43 28.04
C PRO A 37 -0.57 -29.20 27.64
N LYS A 38 -1.91 -29.26 27.71
CA LYS A 38 -2.77 -28.12 27.35
C LYS A 38 -2.16 -26.95 28.09
N ILE A 39 -1.39 -26.10 27.40
CA ILE A 39 -0.89 -24.86 27.96
C ILE A 39 -2.19 -24.24 28.42
N LYS A 40 -2.40 -24.18 29.74
CA LYS A 40 -3.63 -23.63 30.33
C LYS A 40 -3.85 -22.39 29.51
N LYS A 41 -4.91 -22.34 28.67
CA LYS A 41 -5.18 -21.17 27.84
C LYS A 41 -5.09 -20.05 28.85
N GLN A 42 -4.01 -19.27 28.82
CA GLN A 42 -3.84 -18.21 29.80
C GLN A 42 -5.14 -17.47 29.63
N HIS A 43 -5.99 -17.46 30.66
CA HIS A 43 -7.25 -16.74 30.59
C HIS A 43 -6.81 -15.39 30.12
N SER A 44 -7.06 -15.08 28.85
CA SER A 44 -6.48 -13.91 28.23
C SER A 44 -7.13 -12.84 29.06
N ARG A 45 -6.39 -12.26 30.03
CA ARG A 45 -6.92 -11.30 30.97
C ARG A 45 -7.72 -10.38 30.10
N LYS A 46 -9.06 -10.38 30.23
CA LYS A 46 -9.95 -9.61 29.34
C LYS A 46 -9.34 -8.23 29.36
N ARG A 47 -8.58 -7.91 28.31
CA ARG A 47 -7.88 -6.65 28.24
C ARG A 47 -9.04 -5.69 28.30
N ARG A 48 -9.10 -4.87 29.36
CA ARG A 48 -10.13 -3.84 29.48
C ARG A 48 -10.17 -3.20 28.10
N THR A 49 -11.32 -3.32 27.44
CA THR A 49 -11.52 -2.71 26.13
C THR A 49 -11.46 -1.23 26.42
N HIS A 50 -10.25 -0.66 26.38
CA HIS A 50 -10.10 0.76 26.19
C HIS A 50 -10.87 1.01 24.90
N LYS A 51 -12.03 1.66 25.02
CA LYS A 51 -12.74 2.19 23.87
C LYS A 51 -11.78 3.21 23.30
N SER A 52 -10.90 2.77 22.42
CA SER A 52 -10.12 3.68 21.61
C SER A 52 -11.17 4.50 20.87
N SER A 53 -11.10 5.82 20.99
CA SER A 53 -11.93 6.74 20.21
C SER A 53 -11.82 6.49 18.69
N THR A 54 -10.82 5.72 18.28
CA THR A 54 -10.57 5.30 16.91
C THR A 54 -11.37 4.06 16.52
N LEU A 55 -11.88 4.10 15.29
CA LEU A 55 -12.56 2.99 14.62
C LEU A 55 -11.69 1.72 14.60
N ASN A 56 -12.32 0.57 14.82
CA ASN A 56 -11.70 -0.73 14.59
C ASN A 56 -11.53 -0.98 13.08
N ARG A 57 -10.62 -1.88 12.68
CA ARG A 57 -10.37 -2.21 11.27
C ARG A 57 -11.60 -2.75 10.54
N ARG A 58 -12.49 -3.46 11.25
CA ARG A 58 -13.76 -3.94 10.69
C ARG A 58 -14.70 -2.78 10.39
N GLU A 59 -14.93 -1.90 11.36
CA GLU A 59 -15.75 -0.69 11.22
C GLU A 59 -15.20 0.23 10.11
N TYR A 60 -13.88 0.39 10.04
CA TYR A 60 -13.20 1.15 8.99
C TYR A 60 -13.47 0.60 7.58
N ALA A 61 -13.49 -0.73 7.45
CA ALA A 61 -13.77 -1.41 6.18
C ALA A 61 -15.26 -1.35 5.81
N GLU A 62 -16.15 -1.51 6.79
CA GLU A 62 -17.61 -1.35 6.60
C GLU A 62 -17.97 0.06 6.13
N LEU A 63 -17.29 1.08 6.64
CA LEU A 63 -17.44 2.47 6.18
C LEU A 63 -16.82 2.74 4.80
N GLY A 64 -16.09 1.78 4.22
CA GLY A 64 -15.45 1.94 2.91
C GLY A 64 -14.38 3.03 2.87
N LEU A 65 -13.84 3.46 4.02
CA LEU A 65 -12.82 4.50 4.08
C LEU A 65 -11.57 4.07 3.28
N ASN A 66 -11.04 4.97 2.45
CA ASN A 66 -9.97 4.70 1.48
C ASN A 66 -10.26 3.63 0.41
N THR A 67 -11.52 3.25 0.24
CA THR A 67 -11.94 2.35 -0.85
C THR A 67 -12.46 3.19 -2.01
N LEU A 68 -11.74 3.18 -3.13
CA LEU A 68 -12.19 3.84 -4.36
C LEU A 68 -13.08 2.92 -5.17
N PRO A 69 -14.13 3.43 -5.83
CA PRO A 69 -14.94 2.67 -6.77
C PRO A 69 -14.18 2.47 -8.10
N THR A 70 -13.24 1.53 -8.10
CA THR A 70 -12.28 1.27 -9.19
C THR A 70 -12.94 1.01 -10.56
N ARG A 71 -14.15 0.43 -10.57
CA ARG A 71 -14.86 0.03 -11.81
C ARG A 71 -15.75 1.10 -12.43
N GLN A 72 -16.05 2.18 -11.70
CA GLN A 72 -17.08 3.15 -12.12
C GLN A 72 -16.50 4.54 -12.45
N MET A 73 -15.23 4.76 -12.16
CA MET A 73 -14.63 6.08 -12.27
C MET A 73 -14.18 6.38 -13.70
N ARG A 74 -14.80 7.38 -14.33
CA ARG A 74 -14.40 7.87 -15.66
C ARG A 74 -13.27 8.89 -15.52
N TYR A 75 -12.36 8.90 -16.49
CA TYR A 75 -11.22 9.83 -16.50
C TYR A 75 -11.65 11.30 -16.45
N GLU A 76 -12.75 11.62 -17.14
CA GLU A 76 -13.36 12.96 -17.19
C GLU A 76 -13.71 13.51 -15.80
N GLN A 77 -14.11 12.63 -14.88
CA GLN A 77 -14.46 13.01 -13.51
C GLN A 77 -13.25 13.47 -12.69
N ALA A 78 -12.03 13.05 -13.08
CA ALA A 78 -10.80 13.48 -12.45
C ALA A 78 -10.20 14.75 -13.08
N LEU A 79 -10.71 15.21 -14.23
CA LEU A 79 -10.21 16.43 -14.89
C LEU A 79 -10.39 17.70 -14.03
N PRO A 80 -11.52 17.93 -13.34
CA PRO A 80 -11.67 19.07 -12.44
C PRO A 80 -10.63 19.06 -11.31
N LEU A 81 -10.34 17.87 -10.76
CA LEU A 81 -9.31 17.70 -9.73
C LEU A 81 -7.92 18.08 -10.28
N HIS A 82 -7.61 17.67 -11.51
CA HIS A 82 -6.36 18.07 -12.16
C HIS A 82 -6.28 19.59 -12.42
N ARG A 83 -7.38 20.23 -12.81
CA ARG A 83 -7.42 21.70 -13.00
C ARG A 83 -7.12 22.44 -11.71
N LEU A 84 -7.71 22.01 -10.59
CA LEU A 84 -7.43 22.56 -9.27
C LEU A 84 -5.97 22.36 -8.89
N TRP A 85 -5.45 21.15 -9.09
CA TRP A 85 -4.06 20.83 -8.80
C TRP A 85 -3.08 21.69 -9.61
N ARG A 86 -3.38 21.99 -10.88
CA ARG A 86 -2.56 22.93 -11.68
C ARG A 86 -2.53 24.34 -11.10
N GLY A 87 -3.65 24.83 -10.57
CA GLY A 87 -3.69 26.13 -9.88
C GLY A 87 -2.81 26.13 -8.64
N TYR A 88 -3.03 25.14 -7.77
CA TYR A 88 -2.22 24.90 -6.58
C TYR A 88 -0.71 24.83 -6.87
N MET A 89 -0.31 24.10 -7.91
CA MET A 89 1.10 23.99 -8.28
C MET A 89 1.71 25.32 -8.69
N ARG A 90 1.00 26.15 -9.46
CA ARG A 90 1.50 27.46 -9.88
C ARG A 90 1.64 28.42 -8.70
N GLU A 91 0.64 28.47 -7.83
CA GLU A 91 0.64 29.33 -6.64
C GLU A 91 1.71 28.92 -5.62
N HIS A 92 1.95 27.61 -5.43
CA HIS A 92 2.87 27.14 -4.41
C HIS A 92 4.34 27.13 -4.85
N LEU A 93 4.60 27.10 -6.16
CA LEU A 93 5.95 27.19 -6.71
C LEU A 93 6.29 28.59 -7.25
N ASP A 94 5.38 29.55 -7.09
CA ASP A 94 5.47 30.92 -7.62
C ASP A 94 5.91 30.92 -9.10
N LEU A 95 5.27 30.06 -9.91
CA LEU A 95 5.62 29.89 -11.33
C LEU A 95 4.79 30.83 -12.20
N GLU A 96 5.44 31.82 -12.81
CA GLU A 96 4.83 32.68 -13.83
C GLU A 96 5.04 32.11 -15.25
N GLU A 97 4.18 32.51 -16.19
CA GLU A 97 4.32 32.10 -17.60
C GLU A 97 5.59 32.72 -18.20
N GLY A 98 6.66 31.92 -18.28
CA GLY A 98 7.96 32.35 -18.82
C GLY A 98 9.13 32.19 -17.86
N ASP A 99 8.90 31.76 -16.61
CA ASP A 99 9.98 31.53 -15.66
C ASP A 99 10.88 30.36 -16.07
N GLU A 100 12.19 30.59 -15.96
CA GLU A 100 13.19 29.54 -16.10
C GLU A 100 13.32 28.76 -14.79
N LEU A 101 13.40 27.43 -14.92
CA LEU A 101 13.67 26.56 -13.78
C LEU A 101 15.06 26.86 -13.21
N PRO A 102 15.21 26.89 -11.87
CA PRO A 102 16.54 27.00 -11.27
C PRO A 102 17.40 25.84 -11.74
N GLN A 103 18.63 26.14 -12.17
CA GLN A 103 19.56 25.11 -12.64
C GLN A 103 20.10 24.28 -11.48
N VAL A 104 20.50 23.04 -11.75
CA VAL A 104 20.95 22.06 -10.73
C VAL A 104 22.09 22.60 -9.84
N HIS A 105 22.91 23.50 -10.36
CA HIS A 105 24.05 24.09 -9.65
C HIS A 105 23.68 25.25 -8.71
N GLU A 106 22.44 25.73 -8.76
CA GLU A 106 21.96 26.83 -7.95
C GLU A 106 21.43 26.34 -6.60
N LYS A 107 21.69 27.09 -5.53
CA LYS A 107 21.12 26.79 -4.20
C LYS A 107 19.58 26.77 -4.22
N ARG A 108 18.97 27.58 -5.10
CA ARG A 108 17.52 27.63 -5.31
C ARG A 108 16.96 26.28 -5.78
N TYR A 109 17.73 25.46 -6.50
CA TYR A 109 17.32 24.14 -6.96
C TYR A 109 17.07 23.17 -5.82
N GLU A 110 17.90 23.18 -4.77
CA GLU A 110 17.70 22.31 -3.60
C GLU A 110 16.42 22.67 -2.84
N GLU A 111 16.17 23.97 -2.65
CA GLU A 111 14.98 24.47 -1.97
C GLU A 111 13.72 24.13 -2.76
N PHE A 112 13.75 24.41 -4.07
CA PHE A 112 12.69 24.08 -5.01
C PHE A 112 12.40 22.58 -5.04
N SER A 113 13.43 21.73 -5.12
CA SER A 113 13.27 20.27 -5.11
C SER A 113 12.66 19.77 -3.79
N ARG A 114 13.05 20.37 -2.66
CA ARG A 114 12.45 20.04 -1.35
C ARG A 114 10.99 20.45 -1.26
N GLN A 115 10.63 21.60 -1.83
CA GLN A 115 9.23 22.05 -1.91
C GLN A 115 8.43 21.08 -2.77
N LEU A 116 8.91 20.75 -3.97
CA LEU A 116 8.25 19.84 -4.91
C LEU A 116 7.91 18.48 -4.29
N VAL A 117 8.85 17.86 -3.57
CA VAL A 117 8.60 16.56 -2.92
C VAL A 117 7.56 16.67 -1.80
N LYS A 118 7.40 17.84 -1.16
CA LYS A 118 6.41 18.06 -0.09
C LYS A 118 5.01 18.35 -0.59
N MET A 119 4.85 18.70 -1.86
CA MET A 119 3.56 19.07 -2.45
C MET A 119 2.59 17.91 -2.45
N ASP A 120 1.30 18.22 -2.55
CA ASP A 120 0.29 17.19 -2.74
C ASP A 120 0.31 16.65 -4.19
N LEU A 121 0.07 15.35 -4.36
CA LEU A 121 0.03 14.68 -5.66
C LEU A 121 -1.39 14.28 -6.07
N HIS A 122 -2.40 14.48 -5.22
CA HIS A 122 -3.80 14.26 -5.61
C HIS A 122 -4.19 15.22 -6.74
N GLY A 123 -4.59 14.68 -7.89
CA GLY A 123 -4.88 15.47 -9.10
C GLY A 123 -3.67 15.67 -10.03
N ALA A 124 -2.46 15.27 -9.62
CA ALA A 124 -1.29 15.33 -10.47
C ALA A 124 -1.44 14.35 -11.65
N LYS A 125 -1.13 14.81 -12.86
CA LYS A 125 -0.93 13.92 -14.02
C LYS A 125 0.47 13.36 -13.94
N LEU A 126 0.56 12.06 -13.70
CA LEU A 126 1.82 11.34 -13.53
C LEU A 126 1.99 10.31 -14.64
N ARG A 127 3.24 10.13 -15.06
CA ARG A 127 3.68 9.06 -15.96
C ARG A 127 4.80 8.28 -15.27
N VAL A 128 4.74 6.97 -15.33
CA VAL A 128 5.85 6.11 -14.88
C VAL A 128 6.93 6.12 -15.96
N MET A 129 8.05 6.78 -15.67
CA MET A 129 9.18 6.89 -16.59
C MET A 129 10.08 5.65 -16.52
N GLN A 130 10.36 5.20 -15.30
CA GLN A 130 11.16 4.01 -15.04
C GLN A 130 10.56 3.22 -13.88
N SER A 131 10.65 1.91 -13.95
CA SER A 131 10.28 1.01 -12.87
C SER A 131 11.09 -0.27 -12.97
N LYS A 132 11.32 -0.93 -11.85
CA LYS A 132 11.88 -2.29 -11.84
C LYS A 132 10.96 -3.29 -12.55
N CYS A 133 9.65 -3.05 -12.51
CA CYS A 133 8.68 -3.86 -13.24
C CYS A 133 8.35 -3.21 -14.58
N SER A 134 8.73 -3.86 -15.68
CA SER A 134 8.54 -3.34 -17.04
C SER A 134 7.07 -3.07 -17.39
N THR A 135 6.12 -3.80 -16.79
CA THR A 135 4.68 -3.62 -17.03
C THR A 135 4.12 -2.32 -16.49
N LEU A 136 4.82 -1.68 -15.54
CA LEU A 136 4.43 -0.39 -14.97
C LEU A 136 4.96 0.78 -15.79
N VAL A 137 6.00 0.56 -16.60
CA VAL A 137 6.63 1.61 -17.40
C VAL A 137 5.66 2.12 -18.46
N GLY A 138 5.57 3.44 -18.60
CA GLY A 138 4.65 4.08 -19.55
C GLY A 138 3.22 4.24 -19.05
N LEU A 139 2.85 3.68 -17.89
CA LEU A 139 1.56 3.96 -17.28
C LEU A 139 1.41 5.46 -17.02
N ASN A 140 0.36 6.05 -17.54
CA ASN A 140 0.02 7.46 -17.36
C ASN A 140 -1.39 7.58 -16.74
N GLY A 141 -1.63 8.69 -16.05
CA GLY A 141 -2.94 8.98 -15.50
C GLY A 141 -2.94 10.07 -14.44
N ILE A 142 -4.15 10.43 -14.00
CA ILE A 142 -4.34 11.37 -12.89
C ILE A 142 -4.29 10.58 -11.58
N CYS A 143 -3.47 11.03 -10.63
CA CYS A 143 -3.44 10.45 -9.29
C CYS A 143 -4.73 10.79 -8.55
N VAL A 144 -5.54 9.78 -8.25
CA VAL A 144 -6.81 9.94 -7.53
C VAL A 144 -6.62 9.72 -6.03
N MET A 145 -5.70 8.84 -5.66
CA MET A 145 -5.44 8.52 -4.26
C MET A 145 -3.97 8.22 -4.04
N GLU A 146 -3.43 8.86 -3.02
CA GLU A 146 -2.10 8.62 -2.52
C GLU A 146 -2.15 7.97 -1.14
N THR A 147 -1.42 6.87 -0.97
CA THR A 147 -1.21 6.22 0.32
C THR A 147 0.27 6.25 0.69
N LYS A 148 0.68 5.62 1.79
CA LYS A 148 2.10 5.59 2.19
C LYS A 148 3.02 5.04 1.09
N ASN A 149 2.65 3.94 0.45
CA ASN A 149 3.54 3.17 -0.43
C ASN A 149 3.06 3.10 -1.89
N VAL A 150 1.80 3.43 -2.16
CA VAL A 150 1.21 3.29 -3.50
C VAL A 150 0.49 4.55 -3.94
N LEU A 151 0.48 4.77 -5.25
CA LEU A 151 -0.32 5.76 -5.95
C LEU A 151 -1.38 5.04 -6.78
N LYS A 152 -2.62 5.52 -6.75
CA LYS A 152 -3.69 5.03 -7.64
C LYS A 152 -3.88 6.02 -8.77
N LEU A 153 -3.47 5.63 -9.97
CA LEU A 153 -3.56 6.43 -11.18
C LEU A 153 -4.80 6.04 -11.98
N LEU A 154 -5.62 7.01 -12.35
CA LEU A 154 -6.71 6.83 -13.30
C LEU A 154 -6.21 7.13 -14.71
N GLY A 155 -6.11 6.08 -15.53
CA GLY A 155 -5.72 6.21 -16.93
C GLY A 155 -6.83 6.76 -17.80
N GLU A 156 -6.46 7.18 -19.01
CA GLU A 156 -7.41 7.63 -20.05
C GLU A 156 -8.35 6.50 -20.49
N ASP A 157 -7.94 5.24 -20.30
CA ASP A 157 -8.75 4.03 -20.49
C ASP A 157 -9.81 3.81 -19.39
N HIS A 158 -10.01 4.80 -18.51
CA HIS A 158 -10.96 4.77 -17.39
C HIS A 158 -10.68 3.64 -16.39
N LYS A 159 -9.44 3.13 -16.33
CA LYS A 159 -9.03 2.12 -15.35
C LYS A 159 -8.13 2.74 -14.29
N VAL A 160 -8.44 2.44 -13.04
CA VAL A 160 -7.58 2.80 -11.91
C VAL A 160 -6.52 1.72 -11.72
N ARG A 161 -5.25 2.10 -11.84
CA ARG A 161 -4.09 1.25 -11.67
C ARG A 161 -3.36 1.63 -10.39
N THR A 162 -2.95 0.64 -9.61
CA THR A 162 -2.20 0.86 -8.37
C THR A 162 -0.72 0.68 -8.65
N VAL A 163 0.06 1.73 -8.47
CA VAL A 163 1.49 1.78 -8.77
C VAL A 163 2.28 1.89 -7.46
N PRO A 164 3.23 0.98 -7.16
CA PRO A 164 4.12 1.09 -6.02
C PRO A 164 5.12 2.24 -6.20
N LYS A 165 5.39 2.98 -5.12
CA LYS A 165 6.28 4.15 -5.15
C LYS A 165 7.76 3.77 -5.03
N SER A 166 8.09 2.76 -4.23
CA SER A 166 9.47 2.45 -3.83
C SER A 166 10.43 2.16 -4.99
N GLU A 167 9.93 1.61 -6.09
CA GLU A 167 10.74 1.15 -7.23
C GLU A 167 10.32 1.84 -8.54
N CYS A 168 9.72 3.02 -8.47
CA CYS A 168 9.27 3.78 -9.64
C CYS A 168 9.81 5.20 -9.64
N VAL A 169 10.10 5.69 -10.85
CA VAL A 169 10.39 7.09 -11.15
C VAL A 169 9.19 7.67 -11.89
N PHE A 170 8.63 8.75 -11.35
CA PHE A 170 7.45 9.41 -11.88
C PHE A 170 7.84 10.71 -12.58
N GLY A 171 7.37 10.90 -13.80
CA GLY A 171 7.39 12.17 -14.50
C GLY A 171 6.05 12.88 -14.35
N MET A 172 6.08 14.21 -14.21
CA MET A 172 4.89 15.06 -14.29
C MET A 172 5.18 16.27 -15.18
N HIS A 173 4.13 16.80 -15.80
CA HIS A 173 4.23 17.95 -16.68
C HIS A 173 3.31 19.07 -16.20
N VAL A 174 3.88 20.26 -16.02
CA VAL A 174 3.15 21.46 -15.59
C VAL A 174 3.56 22.62 -16.49
N GLY A 175 2.64 23.13 -17.31
CA GLY A 175 2.95 24.23 -18.23
C GLY A 175 3.89 23.78 -19.36
N ASN A 176 5.09 24.36 -19.41
CA ASN A 176 6.20 24.00 -20.29
C ASN A 176 7.30 23.21 -19.54
N MET A 177 7.05 22.82 -18.29
CA MET A 177 8.04 22.27 -17.39
C MET A 177 7.80 20.78 -17.17
N GLU A 178 8.88 20.02 -17.17
CA GLU A 178 8.88 18.59 -16.87
C GLU A 178 9.62 18.35 -15.55
N PHE A 179 8.96 17.67 -14.62
CA PHE A 179 9.53 17.31 -13.33
C PHE A 179 9.66 15.79 -13.22
N THR A 180 10.80 15.35 -12.70
CA THR A 180 11.04 13.94 -12.39
C THR A 180 11.15 13.76 -10.88
N ILE A 181 10.36 12.84 -10.33
CA ILE A 181 10.32 12.52 -8.90
C ILE A 181 10.63 11.05 -8.69
N PHE A 182 11.62 10.77 -7.85
CA PHE A 182 11.91 9.43 -7.37
C PHE A 182 10.88 9.00 -6.33
N GLY A 183 10.16 7.92 -6.60
CA GLY A 183 9.10 7.43 -5.72
C GLY A 183 9.61 6.97 -4.35
N GLN A 184 10.89 6.67 -4.20
CA GLN A 184 11.50 6.39 -2.89
C GLN A 184 11.30 7.55 -1.90
N HIS A 185 11.36 8.80 -2.35
CA HIS A 185 11.11 9.98 -1.52
C HIS A 185 9.62 10.19 -1.18
N LEU A 186 8.73 9.52 -1.91
CA LEU A 186 7.28 9.58 -1.72
C LEU A 186 6.74 8.49 -0.78
N ASN A 187 7.59 7.64 -0.20
CA ASN A 187 7.23 6.53 0.70
C ASN A 187 6.79 6.97 2.12
N VAL A 188 6.06 8.07 2.20
CA VAL A 188 5.51 8.67 3.41
C VAL A 188 4.03 8.97 3.15
N ARG A 189 3.21 8.96 4.20
CA ARG A 189 1.80 9.37 4.05
C ARG A 189 1.76 10.85 3.64
N PRO A 190 0.86 11.26 2.73
CA PRO A 190 0.76 12.66 2.29
C PRO A 190 0.73 13.67 3.44
N ALA A 191 -0.13 13.43 4.44
CA ALA A 191 -0.25 14.29 5.62
C ALA A 191 1.05 14.41 6.45
N GLU A 192 1.87 13.36 6.47
CA GLU A 192 3.15 13.38 7.19
C GLU A 192 4.28 13.99 6.34
N ARG A 193 4.16 13.95 5.02
CA ARG A 193 5.19 14.38 4.06
C ARG A 193 5.43 15.89 4.14
N SER A 194 4.37 16.68 4.28
CA SER A 194 4.47 18.14 4.34
C SER A 194 5.22 18.63 5.59
N VAL A 195 5.13 17.87 6.70
CA VAL A 195 5.70 18.25 8.01
C VAL A 195 7.10 17.65 8.22
N LYS A 196 7.36 16.44 7.72
CA LYS A 196 8.64 15.75 7.96
C LYS A 196 9.76 16.36 7.12
N LYS A 197 10.90 16.64 7.78
CA LYS A 197 12.15 16.98 7.09
C LYS A 197 12.65 15.74 6.35
N ILE A 198 12.73 15.82 5.03
CA ILE A 198 13.32 14.78 4.19
C ILE A 198 14.82 14.74 4.50
N LYS A 199 15.30 13.62 5.05
CA LYS A 199 16.73 13.38 5.24
C LYS A 199 17.23 12.60 4.01
N GLY A 200 18.11 13.21 3.23
CA GLY A 200 18.86 12.48 2.21
C GLY A 200 19.91 11.63 2.92
N TYR A 201 19.68 10.33 3.03
CA TYR A 201 20.73 9.41 3.40
C TYR A 201 21.52 9.13 2.12
N VAL A 202 22.63 9.84 1.94
CA VAL A 202 23.65 9.45 0.97
C VAL A 202 24.52 8.45 1.71
N GLU A 203 24.36 7.17 1.45
CA GLU A 203 25.35 6.19 1.90
C GLU A 203 26.59 6.41 1.03
N PRO A 204 27.76 6.75 1.62
CA PRO A 204 28.99 6.75 0.86
C PRO A 204 29.24 5.32 0.38
N PHE A 205 29.47 5.16 -0.92
CA PHE A 205 29.90 3.88 -1.49
C PHE A 205 31.13 3.39 -0.70
N MET A 206 31.03 2.20 -0.12
CA MET A 206 32.17 1.46 0.44
C MET A 206 32.61 0.40 -0.56
#